data_AF-A0A399ZK07-F1
#
_entry.id   AF-A0A399ZK07-F1
#
_cell.length_a   1.000
_cell.length_b   1.000
_cell.length_c   1.000
_cell.angle_alpha   90.00
_cell.angle_beta   90.00
_cell.angle_gamma   90.00
#
_symmetry.space_group_name_H-M   'P 1'
#
loop_
_entity.id
_entity.type
_entity.pdbx_description
1 polymer ?
#
loop_
_entity_poly.entity_id
_entity_poly.type
_entity_poly.pdbx_seq_one_letter_code
_entity_poly.pdbx_strand_id
1 'polypeptide(L)'
;MDLAAAGKSYPPAYWAFQISNGLVLGGVYALIALGYTLVYGILMMINFAHGEIVMFGAYAGFFVLAACDATGFTKTNQVATLLLVFGAGMLVSMLMGIGLERIAYRPLRAAPRLVPLITAIGASVFLQETSRLIFGAPIRVYNKPAMLQGAITLPGNVAVPITGAFIIVASIIMMVVLYWLVQHTRTGRAMRAVATNKEAAALMGISVDRIIVITFAIGSILAGAAGVMLGFHNSQINSTMGFFPGIKAFTAAVLGGIGNIPGAMLGGFILGLSEALGPSLLGIPSQYKDVIAFTLLVLVLIFRPQGILGEQLGAEKA
;
A
#
# COMPACT_ATOMS: atom_id res chain seq x y z
N MET A 1 23.65 -18.84 3.96
CA MET A 1 23.66 -20.30 4.14
C MET A 1 22.55 -20.63 5.12
N ASP A 2 21.43 -21.16 4.62
CA ASP A 2 20.19 -21.31 5.39
C ASP A 2 20.39 -22.25 6.59
N LEU A 3 20.30 -21.71 7.80
CA LEU A 3 20.41 -22.47 9.05
C LEU A 3 19.32 -23.56 9.17
N ALA A 4 18.16 -23.35 8.53
CA ALA A 4 17.10 -24.35 8.43
C ALA A 4 17.54 -25.63 7.68
N ALA A 5 18.34 -25.50 6.62
CA ALA A 5 18.88 -26.65 5.89
C ALA A 5 19.92 -27.44 6.71
N ALA A 6 20.47 -26.83 7.77
CA ALA A 6 21.48 -27.42 8.65
C ALA A 6 20.93 -27.93 9.99
N GLY A 7 19.60 -27.96 10.19
CA GLY A 7 18.99 -28.44 11.44
C GLY A 7 19.33 -27.61 12.68
N LYS A 8 19.81 -26.37 12.52
CA LYS A 8 20.17 -25.48 13.63
C LYS A 8 19.02 -24.50 13.92
N SER A 9 18.60 -24.42 15.18
CA SER A 9 17.62 -23.45 15.64
C SER A 9 18.11 -22.02 15.43
N TYR A 10 17.26 -21.16 14.85
CA TYR A 10 17.57 -19.75 14.67
C TYR A 10 17.72 -19.03 16.02
N PRO A 11 18.70 -18.13 16.18
CA PRO A 11 18.88 -17.38 17.43
C PRO A 11 17.67 -16.46 17.68
N PRO A 12 17.33 -16.13 18.95
CA PRO A 12 16.22 -15.23 19.27
C PRO A 12 16.29 -13.87 18.54
N ALA A 13 17.51 -13.37 18.32
CA ALA A 13 17.73 -12.12 17.60
C ALA A 13 17.27 -12.16 16.13
N TYR A 14 17.35 -13.33 15.48
CA TYR A 14 16.86 -13.52 14.12
C TYR A 14 15.34 -13.39 14.05
N TRP A 15 14.62 -13.99 14.98
CA TRP A 15 13.17 -13.88 15.04
C TRP A 15 12.72 -12.45 15.32
N ALA A 16 13.36 -11.76 16.25
CA ALA A 16 13.09 -10.36 16.51
C ALA A 16 13.32 -9.47 15.27
N PHE A 17 14.39 -9.73 14.51
CA PHE A 17 14.63 -9.05 13.24
C PHE A 17 13.53 -9.35 12.21
N GLN A 18 13.12 -10.60 12.04
CA GLN A 18 12.07 -10.96 11.08
C GLN A 18 10.70 -10.41 11.46
N ILE A 19 10.35 -10.38 12.75
CA ILE A 19 9.14 -9.71 13.22
C ILE A 19 9.20 -8.23 12.87
N SER A 20 10.32 -7.56 13.13
CA SER A 20 10.48 -6.15 12.78
C SER A 20 10.33 -5.92 11.28
N ASN A 21 10.91 -6.77 10.44
CA ASN A 21 10.79 -6.70 8.99
C ASN A 21 9.35 -6.94 8.51
N GLY A 22 8.66 -7.92 9.11
CA GLY A 22 7.26 -8.21 8.82
C GLY A 22 6.32 -7.07 9.21
N LEU A 23 6.60 -6.36 10.30
CA LEU A 23 5.85 -5.15 10.68
C LEU A 23 6.11 -3.99 9.71
N VAL A 24 7.34 -3.83 9.21
CA VAL A 24 7.68 -2.83 8.20
C VAL A 24 6.93 -3.09 6.90
N LEU A 25 7.03 -4.30 6.36
CA LEU A 25 6.31 -4.70 5.14
C LEU A 25 4.80 -4.65 5.36
N GLY A 26 4.32 -5.09 6.52
CA GLY A 26 2.91 -5.09 6.87
C GLY A 26 2.33 -3.68 6.95
N GLY A 27 3.08 -2.71 7.46
CA GLY A 27 2.70 -1.30 7.46
C GLY A 27 2.53 -0.75 6.05
N VAL A 28 3.47 -1.04 5.14
CA VAL A 28 3.39 -0.63 3.73
C VAL A 28 2.21 -1.31 3.03
N TYR A 29 2.04 -2.64 3.20
CA TYR A 29 0.93 -3.37 2.60
C TYR A 29 -0.42 -2.91 3.13
N ALA A 30 -0.54 -2.58 4.42
CA ALA A 30 -1.75 -2.03 4.99
C ALA A 30 -2.12 -0.66 4.38
N LEU A 31 -1.16 0.24 4.16
CA LEU A 31 -1.43 1.54 3.51
C LEU A 31 -1.95 1.38 2.08
N ILE A 32 -1.35 0.48 1.30
CA ILE A 32 -1.80 0.18 -0.07
C ILE A 32 -3.17 -0.54 -0.03
N ALA A 33 -3.36 -1.48 0.89
CA ALA A 33 -4.61 -2.22 1.09
C ALA A 33 -5.76 -1.29 1.47
N LEU A 34 -5.50 -0.25 2.25
CA LEU A 34 -6.47 0.79 2.58
C LEU A 34 -6.93 1.57 1.35
N GLY A 35 -6.02 1.88 0.42
CA GLY A 35 -6.38 2.48 -0.86
C GLY A 35 -7.33 1.59 -1.68
N TYR A 36 -7.03 0.27 -1.77
CA TYR A 36 -7.94 -0.71 -2.37
C TYR A 36 -9.30 -0.76 -1.68
N THR A 37 -9.29 -0.79 -0.34
CA THR A 37 -10.48 -0.91 0.51
C THR A 37 -11.41 0.29 0.35
N LEU A 38 -10.87 1.51 0.29
CA LEU A 38 -11.63 2.73 0.10
C LEU A 38 -12.31 2.77 -1.28
N VAL A 39 -11.54 2.51 -2.34
CA VAL A 39 -12.07 2.55 -3.71
C VAL A 39 -13.10 1.46 -3.93
N TYR A 40 -12.78 0.22 -3.51
CA TYR A 40 -13.72 -0.89 -3.62
C TYR A 40 -14.96 -0.68 -2.75
N GLY A 41 -14.83 -0.19 -1.52
CA GLY A 41 -15.96 0.04 -0.63
C GLY A 41 -17.02 0.97 -1.23
N ILE A 42 -16.61 1.92 -2.09
CA ILE A 42 -17.54 2.84 -2.75
C ILE A 42 -17.95 2.35 -4.15
N LEU A 43 -17.01 1.87 -4.96
CA LEU A 43 -17.27 1.53 -6.35
C LEU A 43 -17.61 0.06 -6.59
N MET A 44 -17.27 -0.83 -5.65
CA MET A 44 -17.32 -2.28 -5.80
C MET A 44 -16.53 -2.77 -7.02
N MET A 45 -15.43 -2.07 -7.34
CA MET A 45 -14.52 -2.35 -8.45
C MET A 45 -13.09 -2.41 -7.95
N ILE A 46 -12.31 -3.34 -8.48
CA ILE A 46 -10.90 -3.54 -8.12
C ILE A 46 -10.02 -2.68 -9.04
N ASN A 47 -9.15 -1.87 -8.45
CA ASN A 47 -8.24 -1.00 -9.20
C ASN A 47 -6.82 -1.54 -9.29
N PHE A 48 -6.53 -2.41 -10.26
CA PHE A 48 -5.19 -2.98 -10.44
C PHE A 48 -4.09 -1.94 -10.73
N ALA A 49 -4.43 -0.80 -11.33
CA ALA A 49 -3.50 0.30 -11.56
C ALA A 49 -3.05 1.01 -10.26
N HIS A 50 -3.63 0.70 -9.11
CA HIS A 50 -3.24 1.30 -7.83
C HIS A 50 -1.78 1.01 -7.45
N GLY A 51 -1.25 -0.16 -7.80
CA GLY A 51 0.18 -0.46 -7.64
C GLY A 51 1.08 0.49 -8.42
N GLU A 52 0.67 0.89 -9.63
CA GLU A 52 1.45 1.85 -10.42
C GLU A 52 1.39 3.27 -9.83
N ILE A 53 0.27 3.64 -9.18
CA ILE A 53 0.20 4.89 -8.42
C ILE A 53 1.25 4.90 -7.28
N VAL A 54 1.43 3.77 -6.58
CA VAL A 54 2.49 3.60 -5.56
C VAL A 54 3.88 3.85 -6.19
N MET A 55 4.14 3.26 -7.36
CA MET A 55 5.40 3.43 -8.07
C MET A 55 5.68 4.90 -8.42
N PHE A 56 4.71 5.61 -9.00
CA PHE A 56 4.92 7.02 -9.35
C PHE A 56 5.11 7.90 -8.11
N GLY A 57 4.47 7.58 -6.98
CA GLY A 57 4.77 8.21 -5.69
C GLY A 57 6.22 8.01 -5.26
N ALA A 58 6.77 6.82 -5.45
CA ALA A 58 8.18 6.53 -5.18
C ALA A 58 9.12 7.33 -6.10
N TYR A 59 8.82 7.43 -7.41
CA TYR A 59 9.59 8.23 -8.36
C TYR A 59 9.55 9.73 -8.02
N ALA A 60 8.39 10.27 -7.67
CA ALA A 60 8.26 11.67 -7.28
C ALA A 60 9.09 11.98 -6.04
N GLY A 61 9.03 11.12 -5.02
CA GLY A 61 9.87 11.23 -3.84
C GLY A 61 11.36 11.14 -4.17
N PHE A 62 11.74 10.24 -5.09
CA PHE A 62 13.13 10.08 -5.54
C PHE A 62 13.68 11.33 -6.22
N PHE A 63 12.95 11.91 -7.17
CA PHE A 63 13.41 13.10 -7.89
C PHE A 63 13.52 14.32 -6.97
N VAL A 64 12.59 14.49 -6.04
CA VAL A 64 12.67 15.57 -5.04
C VAL A 64 13.86 15.37 -4.12
N LEU A 65 14.12 14.13 -3.68
CA LEU A 65 15.30 13.85 -2.86
C LEU A 65 16.59 14.12 -3.62
N ALA A 66 16.69 13.67 -4.88
CA ALA A 66 17.85 13.93 -5.73
C ALA A 66 18.10 15.43 -5.94
N ALA A 67 17.04 16.24 -6.08
CA ALA A 67 17.15 17.70 -6.16
C ALA A 67 17.62 18.33 -4.85
N CYS A 68 17.12 17.86 -3.70
CA CYS A 68 17.59 18.29 -2.38
C CYS A 68 19.06 17.90 -2.12
N ASP A 69 19.49 16.74 -2.60
CA ASP A 69 20.87 16.28 -2.46
C ASP A 69 21.82 17.10 -3.33
N ALA A 70 21.42 17.40 -4.58
CA ALA A 70 22.21 18.21 -5.51
C ALA A 70 22.46 19.64 -4.99
N THR A 71 21.51 20.20 -4.23
CA THR A 71 21.62 21.54 -3.61
C THR A 71 22.27 21.51 -2.22
N GLY A 72 22.60 20.33 -1.69
CA GLY A 72 23.11 20.15 -0.33
C GLY A 72 22.06 20.38 0.77
N PHE A 73 20.81 20.66 0.42
CA PHE A 73 19.71 20.95 1.35
C PHE A 73 19.46 19.79 2.33
N THR A 74 19.67 18.55 1.89
CA THR A 74 19.55 17.35 2.73
C THR A 74 20.49 17.35 3.93
N LYS A 75 21.65 18.02 3.85
CA LYS A 75 22.58 18.14 4.99
C LYS A 75 22.12 19.19 5.99
N THR A 76 21.53 20.28 5.52
CA THR A 76 21.11 21.42 6.34
C THR A 76 19.79 21.16 7.06
N ASN A 77 18.81 20.52 6.41
CA ASN A 77 17.48 20.34 6.99
C ASN A 77 16.84 18.99 6.63
N GLN A 78 17.26 17.94 7.34
CA GLN A 78 16.82 16.56 7.10
C GLN A 78 15.32 16.36 7.26
N VAL A 79 14.69 17.05 8.22
CA VAL A 79 13.24 16.93 8.47
C VAL A 79 12.44 17.59 7.33
N ALA A 80 12.85 18.77 6.88
CA ALA A 80 12.20 19.43 5.75
C ALA A 80 12.32 18.60 4.47
N THR A 81 13.50 18.03 4.20
CA THR A 81 13.68 17.11 3.06
C THR A 81 12.71 15.93 3.14
N LEU A 82 12.58 15.29 4.31
CA LEU A 82 11.65 14.18 4.49
C LEU A 82 10.20 14.59 4.18
N LEU A 83 9.75 15.73 4.71
CA LEU A 83 8.40 16.26 4.46
C LEU A 83 8.18 16.60 2.99
N LEU A 84 9.17 17.17 2.30
CA LEU A 84 9.10 17.45 0.86
C LEU A 84 9.01 16.18 0.03
N VAL A 85 9.80 15.16 0.38
CA VAL A 85 9.81 13.86 -0.32
C VAL A 85 8.46 13.15 -0.17
N PHE A 86 7.93 13.06 1.05
CA PHE A 86 6.60 12.49 1.29
C PHE A 86 5.50 13.34 0.65
N GLY A 87 5.56 14.66 0.79
CA GLY A 87 4.59 15.59 0.21
C GLY A 87 4.52 15.47 -1.31
N ALA A 88 5.65 15.38 -1.99
CA ALA A 88 5.73 15.18 -3.43
C ALA A 88 5.18 13.81 -3.85
N GLY A 89 5.58 12.73 -3.15
CA GLY A 89 5.07 11.39 -3.40
C GLY A 89 3.54 11.29 -3.26
N MET A 90 2.99 11.85 -2.18
CA MET A 90 1.56 11.91 -1.91
C MET A 90 0.82 12.77 -2.95
N LEU A 91 1.37 13.92 -3.32
CA LEU A 91 0.75 14.85 -4.27
C LEU A 91 0.71 14.29 -5.69
N VAL A 92 1.82 13.74 -6.20
CA VAL A 92 1.86 13.14 -7.54
C VAL A 92 0.92 11.94 -7.60
N SER A 93 0.94 11.09 -6.58
CA SER A 93 0.04 9.94 -6.50
C SER A 93 -1.42 10.36 -6.46
N MET A 94 -1.77 11.39 -5.67
CA MET A 94 -3.11 11.97 -5.64
C MET A 94 -3.56 12.44 -7.02
N LEU A 95 -2.72 13.19 -7.73
CA LEU A 95 -3.02 13.69 -9.07
C LEU A 95 -3.23 12.55 -10.06
N MET A 96 -2.40 11.51 -10.00
CA MET A 96 -2.56 10.32 -10.83
C MET A 96 -3.82 9.54 -10.50
N GLY A 97 -4.16 9.38 -9.23
CA GLY A 97 -5.39 8.74 -8.79
C GLY A 97 -6.63 9.46 -9.29
N ILE A 98 -6.64 10.79 -9.20
CA ILE A 98 -7.72 11.63 -9.74
C ILE A 98 -7.75 11.54 -11.27
N GLY A 99 -6.59 11.55 -11.94
CA GLY A 99 -6.50 11.40 -13.40
C GLY A 99 -7.06 10.07 -13.87
N LEU A 100 -6.67 8.98 -13.21
CA LEU A 100 -7.16 7.63 -13.46
C LEU A 100 -8.67 7.53 -13.23
N GLU A 101 -9.17 8.11 -12.14
CA GLU A 101 -10.60 8.19 -11.87
C GLU A 101 -11.33 8.89 -13.02
N ARG A 102 -10.86 10.06 -13.46
CA ARG A 102 -11.54 10.86 -14.49
C ARG A 102 -11.50 10.25 -15.87
N ILE A 103 -10.36 9.69 -16.26
CA ILE A 103 -10.09 9.24 -17.63
C ILE A 103 -10.49 7.77 -17.80
N ALA A 104 -10.12 6.91 -16.85
CA ALA A 104 -10.30 5.47 -16.99
C ALA A 104 -11.60 4.97 -16.34
N TYR A 105 -11.96 5.44 -15.14
CA TYR A 105 -13.09 4.86 -14.41
C TYR A 105 -14.41 5.59 -14.61
N ARG A 106 -14.41 6.92 -14.57
CA ARG A 106 -15.64 7.74 -14.63
C ARG A 106 -16.49 7.46 -15.86
N PRO A 107 -15.92 7.32 -17.09
CA PRO A 107 -16.71 7.01 -18.28
C PRO A 107 -17.37 5.63 -18.24
N LEU A 108 -16.82 4.70 -17.45
CA LEU A 108 -17.20 3.28 -17.46
C LEU A 108 -18.05 2.89 -16.25
N ARG A 109 -18.52 3.84 -15.44
CA ARG A 109 -19.32 3.55 -14.24
C ARG A 109 -20.68 2.91 -14.54
N ALA A 110 -21.24 3.17 -15.73
CA ALA A 110 -22.47 2.54 -16.20
C ALA A 110 -22.23 1.25 -17.00
N ALA A 111 -20.96 0.90 -17.25
CA ALA A 111 -20.60 -0.29 -18.02
C ALA A 111 -20.71 -1.55 -17.14
N PRO A 112 -20.83 -2.76 -17.74
CA PRO A 112 -20.80 -4.01 -17.02
C PRO A 112 -19.53 -4.16 -16.17
N ARG A 113 -19.63 -4.84 -15.01
CA ARG A 113 -18.55 -4.94 -14.01
C ARG A 113 -17.20 -5.43 -14.55
N LEU A 114 -17.19 -6.21 -15.62
CA LEU A 114 -15.97 -6.71 -16.26
C LEU A 114 -15.19 -5.61 -17.00
N VAL A 115 -15.89 -4.62 -17.56
CA VAL A 115 -15.27 -3.58 -18.39
C VAL A 115 -14.29 -2.71 -17.58
N PRO A 116 -14.66 -2.17 -16.40
CA PRO A 116 -13.72 -1.43 -15.55
C PRO A 116 -12.51 -2.25 -15.09
N LEU A 117 -12.63 -3.57 -14.93
CA LEU A 117 -11.51 -4.45 -14.58
C LEU A 117 -10.51 -4.54 -15.73
N ILE A 118 -10.99 -4.71 -16.97
CA ILE A 118 -10.13 -4.71 -18.17
C ILE A 118 -9.43 -3.36 -18.29
N THR A 119 -10.15 -2.26 -18.09
CA THR A 119 -9.58 -0.91 -18.12
C THR A 119 -8.55 -0.70 -17.00
N ALA A 120 -8.76 -1.24 -15.80
CA ALA A 120 -7.80 -1.18 -14.71
C ALA A 120 -6.47 -1.84 -15.08
N ILE A 121 -6.52 -3.01 -15.71
CA ILE A 121 -5.33 -3.74 -16.17
C ILE A 121 -4.65 -2.95 -17.29
N GLY A 122 -5.42 -2.48 -18.28
CA GLY A 122 -4.89 -1.68 -19.39
C GLY A 122 -4.22 -0.39 -18.89
N ALA A 123 -4.83 0.30 -17.93
CA ALA A 123 -4.24 1.48 -17.32
C ALA A 123 -2.98 1.15 -16.50
N SER A 124 -2.93 -0.01 -15.83
CA SER A 124 -1.73 -0.47 -15.13
C SER A 124 -0.57 -0.65 -16.11
N VAL A 125 -0.78 -1.37 -17.22
CA VAL A 125 0.25 -1.58 -18.26
C VAL A 125 0.65 -0.24 -18.88
N PHE A 126 -0.31 0.64 -19.19
CA PHE A 126 -0.04 1.96 -19.75
C PHE A 126 0.83 2.81 -18.81
N LEU A 127 0.50 2.88 -17.52
CA LEU A 127 1.27 3.64 -16.53
C LEU A 127 2.67 3.05 -16.32
N GLN A 128 2.76 1.71 -16.27
CA GLN A 128 4.01 0.99 -16.14
C GLN A 128 4.96 1.31 -17.31
N GLU A 129 4.49 1.14 -18.56
CA GLU A 129 5.31 1.42 -19.75
C GLU A 129 5.59 2.91 -19.93
N THR A 130 4.65 3.79 -19.58
CA THR A 130 4.90 5.24 -19.53
C THR A 130 6.05 5.58 -18.59
N SER A 131 6.08 4.98 -17.40
CA SER A 131 7.19 5.18 -16.46
C SER A 131 8.52 4.67 -17.03
N ARG A 132 8.50 3.55 -17.76
CA ARG A 132 9.67 2.95 -18.39
C ARG A 132 10.23 3.84 -19.50
N LEU A 133 9.37 4.48 -20.29
CA LEU A 133 9.76 5.43 -21.34
C LEU A 133 10.32 6.74 -20.77
N ILE A 134 9.67 7.29 -19.74
CA ILE A 134 10.08 8.59 -19.16
C ILE A 134 11.33 8.46 -18.29
N PHE A 135 11.37 7.44 -17.42
CA PHE A 135 12.42 7.30 -16.40
C PHE A 135 13.53 6.31 -16.79
N GLY A 136 13.33 5.55 -17.87
CA GLY A 136 14.24 4.51 -18.33
C GLY A 136 14.09 3.17 -17.59
N ALA A 137 14.69 2.13 -18.16
CA ALA A 137 14.68 0.78 -17.61
C ALA A 137 15.62 0.49 -16.41
N PRO A 138 16.72 1.23 -16.13
CA PRO A 138 17.65 0.80 -15.08
C PRO A 138 17.09 1.04 -13.68
N ILE A 139 17.50 0.18 -12.76
CA ILE A 139 17.25 0.33 -11.33
C ILE A 139 17.94 1.62 -10.85
N ARG A 140 17.19 2.48 -10.15
CA ARG A 140 17.74 3.70 -9.54
C ARG A 140 17.95 3.48 -8.05
N VAL A 141 19.14 3.81 -7.56
CA VAL A 141 19.48 3.72 -6.14
C VAL A 141 18.77 4.84 -5.40
N TYR A 142 17.90 4.49 -4.45
CA TYR A 142 17.17 5.46 -3.65
C TYR A 142 17.88 5.66 -2.32
N ASN A 143 18.84 6.58 -2.32
CA ASN A 143 19.58 6.93 -1.12
C ASN A 143 18.63 7.51 -0.08
N LYS A 144 18.64 6.99 1.14
CA LYS A 144 17.82 7.52 2.24
C LYS A 144 18.53 8.69 2.94
N PRO A 145 17.78 9.71 3.42
CA PRO A 145 18.35 10.78 4.24
C PRO A 145 19.13 10.24 5.43
N ALA A 146 20.20 10.93 5.85
CA ALA A 146 21.11 10.47 6.90
C ALA A 146 20.39 10.15 8.23
N MET A 147 19.31 10.87 8.56
CA MET A 147 18.44 10.59 9.73
C MET A 147 17.85 9.17 9.73
N LEU A 148 17.65 8.58 8.55
CA LEU A 148 17.09 7.24 8.38
C LEU A 148 18.18 6.17 8.16
N GLN A 149 19.46 6.56 8.15
CA GLN A 149 20.60 5.65 8.06
C GLN A 149 20.96 5.10 9.44
N GLY A 150 21.50 3.88 9.47
CA GLY A 150 21.86 3.18 10.69
C GLY A 150 20.78 2.24 11.24
N ALA A 151 21.07 1.67 12.40
CA ALA A 151 20.22 0.72 13.09
C ALA A 151 20.22 1.01 14.59
N ILE A 152 19.09 0.80 15.23
CA ILE A 152 18.95 0.79 16.68
C ILE A 152 19.29 -0.61 17.16
N THR A 153 20.32 -0.73 17.98
CA THR A 153 20.71 -1.99 18.62
C THR A 153 19.90 -2.15 19.91
N LEU A 154 18.95 -3.08 19.91
CA LEU A 154 18.20 -3.46 21.09
C LEU A 154 19.01 -4.45 21.95
N PRO A 155 18.71 -4.56 23.26
CA PRO A 155 19.29 -5.59 24.12
C PRO A 155 19.15 -6.98 23.50
N GLY A 156 20.23 -7.77 23.46
CA GLY A 156 20.27 -9.07 22.79
C GLY A 156 20.80 -9.06 21.35
N ASN A 157 21.51 -7.99 20.95
CA ASN A 157 22.18 -7.84 19.65
C ASN A 157 21.23 -7.85 18.44
N VAL A 158 20.01 -7.34 18.63
CA VAL A 158 19.02 -7.17 17.55
C VAL A 158 19.20 -5.79 16.93
N ALA A 159 19.65 -5.75 15.67
CA ALA A 159 19.79 -4.51 14.92
C ALA A 159 18.54 -4.24 14.10
N VAL A 160 17.71 -3.29 14.53
CA VAL A 160 16.52 -2.84 13.78
C VAL A 160 16.88 -1.58 13.00
N PRO A 161 16.78 -1.58 11.65
CA PRO A 161 17.05 -0.38 10.87
C PRO A 161 16.16 0.79 11.31
N ILE A 162 16.73 1.99 11.47
CA ILE A 162 15.97 3.21 11.83
C ILE A 162 14.87 3.48 10.80
N THR A 163 15.16 3.19 9.52
CA THR A 163 14.19 3.24 8.43
C THR A 163 12.95 2.39 8.72
N GLY A 164 13.14 1.20 9.30
CA GLY A 164 12.04 0.29 9.63
C GLY A 164 11.15 0.84 10.74
N ALA A 165 11.75 1.32 11.83
CA ALA A 165 11.00 1.95 12.92
C ALA A 165 10.20 3.17 12.41
N PHE A 166 10.81 4.01 11.58
CA PHE A 166 10.13 5.13 10.94
C PHE A 166 8.95 4.68 10.07
N ILE A 167 9.11 3.65 9.23
CA ILE A 167 8.02 3.13 8.39
C ILE A 167 6.85 2.63 9.24
N ILE A 168 7.13 1.87 10.31
CA ILE A 168 6.08 1.38 11.22
C ILE A 168 5.31 2.56 11.82
N VAL A 169 6.02 3.52 12.43
CA VAL A 169 5.39 4.68 13.09
C VAL A 169 4.59 5.52 12.10
N ALA A 170 5.18 5.88 10.96
CA ALA A 170 4.51 6.69 9.94
C ALA A 170 3.30 5.96 9.35
N SER A 171 3.36 4.63 9.16
CA SER A 171 2.24 3.84 8.66
C SER A 171 1.08 3.82 9.66
N ILE A 172 1.35 3.60 10.94
CA ILE A 172 0.34 3.62 12.00
C ILE A 172 -0.31 5.01 12.10
N ILE A 173 0.48 6.08 12.05
CA ILE A 173 -0.06 7.45 12.07
C ILE A 173 -1.02 7.66 10.90
N MET A 174 -0.62 7.30 9.67
CA MET A 174 -1.49 7.45 8.50
C MET A 174 -2.75 6.58 8.56
N MET A 175 -2.66 5.37 9.10
CA MET A 175 -3.81 4.50 9.33
C MET A 175 -4.79 5.11 10.33
N VAL A 176 -4.29 5.63 11.45
CA VAL A 176 -5.11 6.30 12.48
C VAL A 176 -5.76 7.56 11.92
N VAL A 177 -5.00 8.38 11.18
CA VAL A 177 -5.53 9.58 10.51
C VAL A 177 -6.63 9.22 9.52
N LEU A 178 -6.43 8.18 8.69
CA LEU A 178 -7.47 7.72 7.77
C LEU A 178 -8.71 7.22 8.54
N TYR A 179 -8.53 6.38 9.55
CA TYR A 179 -9.63 5.86 10.35
C TYR A 179 -10.44 6.99 10.97
N TRP A 180 -9.77 7.97 11.55
CA TRP A 180 -10.39 9.16 12.11
C TRP A 180 -11.11 9.99 11.05
N LEU A 181 -10.46 10.23 9.89
CA LEU A 181 -11.05 10.95 8.77
C LEU A 181 -12.35 10.29 8.32
N VAL A 182 -12.31 8.99 8.09
CA VAL A 182 -13.50 8.26 7.64
C VAL A 182 -14.54 8.26 8.74
N GLN A 183 -14.24 7.82 9.97
CA GLN A 183 -15.26 7.63 10.99
C GLN A 183 -15.86 8.93 11.54
N HIS A 184 -15.05 9.98 11.72
CA HIS A 184 -15.43 11.15 12.52
C HIS A 184 -15.69 12.43 11.70
N THR A 185 -15.34 12.49 10.42
CA THR A 185 -15.52 13.73 9.61
C THR A 185 -16.81 13.73 8.77
N ARG A 186 -17.23 14.93 8.32
CA ARG A 186 -18.37 15.08 7.39
C ARG A 186 -18.13 14.35 6.07
N THR A 187 -16.92 14.47 5.52
CA THR A 187 -16.52 13.78 4.28
C THR A 187 -16.58 12.27 4.45
N GLY A 188 -16.09 11.77 5.59
CA GLY A 188 -16.13 10.34 5.89
C GLY A 188 -17.53 9.78 6.11
N ARG A 189 -18.45 10.55 6.71
CA ARG A 189 -19.88 10.20 6.75
C ARG A 189 -20.49 10.10 5.35
N ALA A 190 -20.16 11.04 4.47
CA ALA A 190 -20.61 11.00 3.08
C ALA A 190 -20.03 9.79 2.33
N MET A 191 -18.77 9.43 2.55
CA MET A 191 -18.17 8.20 2.00
C MET A 191 -18.95 6.95 2.41
N ARG A 192 -19.26 6.79 3.70
CA ARG A 192 -20.05 5.66 4.19
C ARG A 192 -21.46 5.64 3.60
N ALA A 193 -22.13 6.79 3.53
CA ALA A 193 -23.47 6.87 2.92
C ALA A 193 -23.47 6.44 1.44
N VAL A 194 -22.48 6.90 0.67
CA VAL A 194 -22.33 6.54 -0.76
C VAL A 194 -21.97 5.06 -0.93
N ALA A 195 -21.16 4.49 -0.02
CA ALA A 195 -20.84 3.06 -0.01
C ALA A 195 -22.07 2.18 0.25
N THR A 196 -22.99 2.62 1.11
CA THR A 196 -24.23 1.88 1.39
C THR A 196 -25.23 1.95 0.24
N ASN A 197 -25.57 3.16 -0.23
CA ASN A 197 -26.49 3.35 -1.35
C ASN A 197 -26.24 4.70 -2.05
N LYS A 198 -25.71 4.65 -3.27
CA LYS A 198 -25.38 5.83 -4.08
C LYS A 198 -26.60 6.68 -4.44
N GLU A 199 -27.71 6.03 -4.78
CA GLU A 199 -28.94 6.71 -5.20
C GLU A 199 -29.58 7.43 -4.01
N ALA A 200 -29.72 6.74 -2.88
CA ALA A 200 -30.22 7.35 -1.65
C ALA A 200 -29.32 8.49 -1.18
N ALA A 201 -27.99 8.32 -1.23
CA ALA A 201 -27.05 9.39 -0.89
C ALA A 201 -27.22 10.61 -1.81
N ALA A 202 -27.44 10.41 -3.12
CA ALA A 202 -27.70 11.49 -4.06
C ALA A 202 -29.01 12.24 -3.76
N LEU A 203 -30.09 11.51 -3.40
CA LEU A 203 -31.36 12.11 -2.98
C LEU A 203 -31.24 12.93 -1.69
N MET A 204 -30.31 12.56 -0.80
CA MET A 204 -29.98 13.32 0.41
C MET A 204 -29.03 14.51 0.15
N GLY A 205 -28.79 14.88 -1.11
CA GLY A 205 -27.96 16.02 -1.51
C GLY A 205 -26.45 15.78 -1.48
N ILE A 206 -26.01 14.52 -1.33
CA ILE A 206 -24.58 14.19 -1.37
C ILE A 206 -24.13 14.11 -2.83
N SER A 207 -23.08 14.86 -3.18
CA SER A 207 -22.46 14.78 -4.50
C SER A 207 -21.61 13.51 -4.64
N VAL A 208 -22.24 12.42 -5.09
CA VAL A 208 -21.60 11.09 -5.27
C VAL A 208 -20.31 11.18 -6.07
N ASP A 209 -20.31 11.93 -7.18
CA ASP A 209 -19.12 12.14 -8.01
C ASP A 209 -17.95 12.75 -7.24
N ARG A 210 -18.23 13.76 -6.40
CA ARG A 210 -17.21 14.43 -5.59
C ARG A 210 -16.65 13.46 -4.54
N ILE A 211 -17.50 12.67 -3.91
CA ILE A 211 -17.08 11.69 -2.91
C ILE A 211 -16.19 10.61 -3.54
N ILE A 212 -16.51 10.14 -4.75
CA ILE A 212 -15.67 9.18 -5.46
C ILE A 212 -14.29 9.78 -5.76
N VAL A 213 -14.22 11.00 -6.31
CA VAL A 213 -12.95 11.69 -6.58
C VAL A 213 -12.11 11.85 -5.30
N ILE A 214 -12.73 12.29 -4.20
CA ILE A 214 -12.04 12.44 -2.91
C ILE A 214 -11.51 11.07 -2.42
N THR A 215 -12.27 10.01 -2.63
CA THR A 215 -11.88 8.65 -2.21
C THR A 215 -10.67 8.16 -3.01
N PHE A 216 -10.65 8.37 -4.32
CA PHE A 216 -9.47 8.11 -5.14
C PHE A 216 -8.27 8.96 -4.72
N ALA A 217 -8.50 10.23 -4.40
CA ALA A 217 -7.45 11.14 -3.94
C ALA A 217 -6.82 10.63 -2.64
N ILE A 218 -7.62 10.33 -1.61
CA ILE A 218 -7.14 9.85 -0.30
C ILE A 218 -6.45 8.48 -0.43
N GLY A 219 -7.05 7.53 -1.16
CA GLY A 219 -6.43 6.23 -1.38
C GLY A 219 -5.08 6.35 -2.08
N SER A 220 -4.98 7.27 -3.04
CA SER A 220 -3.73 7.50 -3.79
C SER A 220 -2.69 8.27 -3.00
N ILE A 221 -3.10 9.15 -2.08
CA ILE A 221 -2.19 9.78 -1.11
C ILE A 221 -1.48 8.70 -0.27
N LEU A 222 -2.24 7.74 0.26
CA LEU A 222 -1.68 6.63 1.05
C LEU A 222 -0.75 5.75 0.20
N ALA A 223 -1.12 5.48 -1.05
CA ALA A 223 -0.26 4.79 -2.01
C ALA A 223 1.05 5.53 -2.26
N GLY A 224 1.01 6.86 -2.40
CA GLY A 224 2.21 7.66 -2.59
C GLY A 224 3.17 7.63 -1.40
N ALA A 225 2.61 7.73 -0.18
CA ALA A 225 3.40 7.58 1.03
C ALA A 225 4.00 6.17 1.15
N ALA A 226 3.21 5.12 0.88
CA ALA A 226 3.68 3.74 0.82
C ALA A 226 4.79 3.54 -0.23
N GLY A 227 4.70 4.22 -1.38
CA GLY A 227 5.70 4.17 -2.44
C GLY A 227 7.05 4.73 -2.01
N VAL A 228 7.05 5.90 -1.37
CA VAL A 228 8.25 6.49 -0.77
C VAL A 228 8.85 5.55 0.29
N MET A 229 8.00 5.00 1.17
CA MET A 229 8.43 4.06 2.21
C MET A 229 9.05 2.78 1.63
N LEU A 230 8.45 2.23 0.58
CA LEU A 230 8.96 1.05 -0.11
C LEU A 230 10.29 1.34 -0.80
N GLY A 231 10.42 2.53 -1.40
CA GLY A 231 11.67 3.03 -1.98
C GLY A 231 12.80 3.10 -0.95
N PHE A 232 12.53 3.66 0.24
CA PHE A 232 13.49 3.69 1.35
C PHE A 232 13.81 2.32 1.92
N HIS A 233 12.81 1.43 2.01
CA HIS A 233 13.00 0.07 2.52
C HIS A 233 13.90 -0.75 1.58
N ASN A 234 13.62 -0.72 0.28
CA ASN A 234 14.38 -1.48 -0.72
C ASN A 234 15.68 -0.80 -1.14
N SER A 235 15.90 0.48 -0.78
CA SER A 235 17.02 1.32 -1.22
C SER A 235 17.16 1.43 -2.75
N GLN A 236 16.11 1.08 -3.49
CA GLN A 236 16.08 1.11 -4.94
C GLN A 236 14.65 1.23 -5.46
N ILE A 237 14.50 1.83 -6.64
CA ILE A 237 13.23 1.92 -7.37
C ILE A 237 13.42 1.51 -8.82
N ASN A 238 12.36 0.98 -9.43
CA ASN A 238 12.31 0.64 -10.84
C ASN A 238 10.88 0.79 -11.37
N SER A 239 10.73 0.75 -12.69
CA SER A 239 9.46 0.96 -13.38
C SER A 239 8.44 -0.18 -13.22
N THR A 240 8.77 -1.26 -12.50
CA THR A 240 7.86 -2.38 -12.26
C THR A 240 7.61 -2.63 -10.76
N MET A 241 8.12 -1.75 -9.89
CA MET A 241 8.09 -1.95 -8.44
C MET A 241 6.68 -1.89 -7.85
N GLY A 242 5.71 -1.33 -8.58
CA GLY A 242 4.34 -1.17 -8.13
C GLY A 242 3.50 -2.44 -8.19
N PHE A 243 3.74 -3.29 -9.18
CA PHE A 243 2.84 -4.41 -9.53
C PHE A 243 2.74 -5.46 -8.43
N PHE A 244 3.87 -6.08 -8.04
CA PHE A 244 3.88 -7.14 -7.02
C PHE A 244 3.38 -6.66 -5.64
N PRO A 245 3.85 -5.52 -5.10
CA PRO A 245 3.29 -4.96 -3.87
C PRO A 245 1.80 -4.64 -3.98
N GLY A 246 1.32 -4.19 -5.15
CA GLY A 246 -0.10 -3.94 -5.40
C GLY A 246 -0.94 -5.20 -5.22
N ILE A 247 -0.57 -6.31 -5.87
CA ILE A 247 -1.33 -7.57 -5.75
C ILE A 247 -1.21 -8.17 -4.33
N LYS A 248 -0.05 -8.03 -3.66
CA LYS A 248 0.09 -8.42 -2.25
C LYS A 248 -0.80 -7.59 -1.34
N ALA A 249 -0.86 -6.27 -1.53
CA ALA A 249 -1.75 -5.41 -0.78
C ALA A 249 -3.24 -5.69 -1.06
N PHE A 250 -3.58 -6.08 -2.30
CA PHE A 250 -4.91 -6.60 -2.59
C PHE A 250 -5.20 -7.87 -1.78
N THR A 251 -4.23 -8.78 -1.69
CA THR A 251 -4.34 -9.96 -0.82
C THR A 251 -4.58 -9.58 0.64
N ALA A 252 -3.84 -8.60 1.15
CA ALA A 252 -4.05 -8.07 2.49
C ALA A 252 -5.45 -7.47 2.68
N ALA A 253 -5.99 -6.76 1.67
CA ALA A 253 -7.34 -6.22 1.71
C ALA A 253 -8.41 -7.33 1.72
N VAL A 254 -8.23 -8.39 0.91
CA VAL A 254 -9.11 -9.58 0.91
C VAL A 254 -9.06 -10.31 2.24
N LEU A 255 -7.85 -10.56 2.76
CA LEU A 255 -7.62 -11.16 4.07
C LEU A 255 -8.32 -10.36 5.18
N GLY A 256 -8.22 -9.04 5.15
CA GLY A 256 -8.88 -8.15 6.09
C GLY A 256 -10.40 -8.08 5.96
N GLY A 257 -10.91 -8.36 4.76
CA GLY A 257 -12.29 -8.09 4.34
C GLY A 257 -12.36 -6.78 3.56
N ILE A 258 -12.46 -6.86 2.22
CA ILE A 258 -12.44 -5.66 1.38
C ILE A 258 -13.64 -4.75 1.72
N GLY A 259 -13.38 -3.46 1.86
CA GLY A 259 -14.36 -2.46 2.27
C GLY A 259 -14.35 -2.17 3.77
N ASN A 260 -13.77 -3.06 4.60
CA ASN A 260 -13.55 -2.82 6.02
C ASN A 260 -12.15 -2.21 6.27
N ILE A 261 -12.12 -0.95 6.70
CA ILE A 261 -10.87 -0.19 6.96
C ILE A 261 -10.00 -0.85 8.05
N PRO A 262 -10.48 -1.08 9.29
CA PRO A 262 -9.73 -1.85 10.29
C PRO A 262 -9.30 -3.24 9.83
N GLY A 263 -10.18 -3.93 9.10
CA GLY A 263 -9.88 -5.23 8.50
C GLY A 263 -8.64 -5.20 7.62
N ALA A 264 -8.61 -4.27 6.66
CA ALA A 264 -7.48 -4.12 5.73
C ALA A 264 -6.17 -3.74 6.44
N MET A 265 -6.23 -2.97 7.54
CA MET A 265 -5.04 -2.67 8.36
C MET A 265 -4.45 -3.94 8.97
N LEU A 266 -5.29 -4.74 9.63
CA LEU A 266 -4.86 -6.02 10.22
C LEU A 266 -4.39 -7.01 9.15
N GLY A 267 -5.11 -7.07 8.02
CA GLY A 267 -4.74 -7.93 6.88
C GLY A 267 -3.35 -7.58 6.33
N GLY A 268 -2.99 -6.30 6.25
CA GLY A 268 -1.65 -5.87 5.87
C GLY A 268 -0.57 -6.36 6.83
N PHE A 269 -0.77 -6.19 8.13
CA PHE A 269 0.17 -6.69 9.15
C PHE A 269 0.29 -8.20 9.16
N ILE A 270 -0.83 -8.94 9.07
CA ILE A 270 -0.81 -10.40 9.03
C ILE A 270 -0.06 -10.89 7.79
N LEU A 271 -0.32 -10.29 6.63
CA LEU A 271 0.39 -10.65 5.40
C LEU A 271 1.89 -10.35 5.50
N GLY A 272 2.27 -9.17 5.99
CA GLY A 272 3.68 -8.79 6.17
C GLY A 272 4.42 -9.70 7.15
N LEU A 273 3.81 -10.04 8.29
CA LEU A 273 4.37 -10.99 9.25
C LEU A 273 4.48 -12.39 8.66
N SER A 274 3.48 -12.84 7.90
CA SER A 274 3.49 -14.13 7.23
C SER A 274 4.60 -14.21 6.17
N GLU A 275 4.85 -13.13 5.42
CA GLU A 275 5.92 -13.07 4.42
C GLU A 275 7.32 -13.08 5.07
N ALA A 276 7.48 -12.39 6.21
CA ALA A 276 8.77 -12.30 6.88
C ALA A 276 9.13 -13.56 7.70
N LEU A 277 8.14 -14.17 8.36
CA LEU A 277 8.34 -15.35 9.22
C LEU A 277 8.17 -16.68 8.48
N GLY A 278 7.27 -16.71 7.48
CA GLY A 278 6.85 -17.94 6.81
C GLY A 278 8.00 -18.75 6.20
N PRO A 279 8.95 -18.15 5.46
CA PRO A 279 10.05 -18.93 4.87
C PRO A 279 10.90 -19.64 5.93
N SER A 280 11.22 -18.95 7.01
CA SER A 280 12.04 -19.46 8.11
C SER A 280 11.31 -20.51 8.95
N LEU A 281 10.00 -20.37 9.15
CA LEU A 281 9.17 -21.32 9.89
C LEU A 281 8.96 -22.63 9.12
N LEU A 282 8.77 -22.52 7.80
CA LEU A 282 8.53 -23.67 6.92
C LEU A 282 9.82 -24.32 6.41
N GLY A 283 10.99 -23.73 6.72
CA GLY A 283 12.29 -24.20 6.23
C GLY A 283 12.46 -24.09 4.71
N ILE A 284 11.71 -23.19 4.07
CA ILE A 284 11.75 -22.98 2.62
C ILE A 284 12.61 -21.77 2.26
N PRO A 285 13.24 -21.75 1.06
CA PRO A 285 14.02 -20.60 0.61
C PRO A 285 13.19 -19.31 0.61
N SER A 286 13.80 -18.19 1.02
CA SER A 286 13.16 -16.87 1.10
C SER A 286 12.63 -16.34 -0.25
N GLN A 287 13.08 -16.93 -1.36
CA GLN A 287 12.58 -16.66 -2.72
C GLN A 287 11.10 -17.05 -2.87
N TYR A 288 10.61 -18.02 -2.09
CA TYR A 288 9.22 -18.49 -2.13
C TYR A 288 8.26 -17.66 -1.27
N LYS A 289 8.72 -16.53 -0.70
CA LYS A 289 7.87 -15.65 0.12
C LYS A 289 6.59 -15.19 -0.59
N ASP A 290 6.66 -15.00 -1.91
CA ASP A 290 5.50 -14.61 -2.72
C ASP A 290 4.47 -15.73 -2.81
N VAL A 291 4.92 -16.99 -2.87
CA VAL A 291 4.04 -18.17 -2.83
C VAL A 291 3.26 -18.22 -1.53
N ILE A 292 3.86 -17.84 -0.40
CA ILE A 292 3.18 -17.79 0.90
C ILE A 292 2.04 -16.76 0.85
N ALA A 293 2.31 -15.56 0.36
CA ALA A 293 1.31 -14.49 0.24
C ALA A 293 0.11 -14.94 -0.62
N PHE A 294 0.35 -15.50 -1.81
CA PHE A 294 -0.73 -15.96 -2.69
C PHE A 294 -1.43 -17.22 -2.18
N THR A 295 -0.73 -18.13 -1.51
CA THR A 295 -1.36 -19.29 -0.85
C THR A 295 -2.32 -18.81 0.23
N LEU A 296 -1.91 -17.82 1.02
CA LEU A 296 -2.75 -17.23 2.05
C LEU A 296 -4.01 -16.59 1.45
N LEU A 297 -3.90 -15.89 0.31
CA LEU A 297 -5.07 -15.41 -0.45
C LEU A 297 -6.05 -16.54 -0.78
N VAL A 298 -5.54 -17.62 -1.39
CA VAL A 298 -6.38 -18.76 -1.81
C VAL A 298 -7.07 -19.40 -0.61
N LEU A 299 -6.34 -19.62 0.48
CA LEU A 299 -6.89 -20.20 1.70
C LEU A 299 -8.00 -19.33 2.30
N VAL A 300 -7.81 -18.00 2.35
CA VAL A 300 -8.85 -17.08 2.80
C VAL A 300 -10.08 -17.17 1.92
N LEU A 301 -9.92 -17.15 0.60
CA LEU A 301 -11.06 -17.22 -0.32
C LEU A 301 -11.85 -18.53 -0.20
N ILE A 302 -11.18 -19.64 0.11
CA ILE A 302 -11.84 -20.94 0.33
C ILE A 302 -12.56 -20.99 1.68
N PHE A 303 -11.89 -20.60 2.76
CA PHE A 303 -12.38 -20.84 4.13
C PHE A 303 -13.14 -19.65 4.74
N ARG A 304 -12.81 -18.42 4.34
CA ARG A 304 -13.44 -17.16 4.80
C ARG A 304 -13.44 -16.10 3.69
N PRO A 305 -14.30 -16.21 2.66
CA PRO A 305 -14.34 -15.27 1.54
C PRO A 305 -14.68 -13.81 1.95
N GLN A 306 -15.24 -13.62 3.14
CA GLN A 306 -15.51 -12.30 3.72
C GLN A 306 -14.29 -11.67 4.41
N GLY A 307 -13.18 -12.40 4.55
CA GLY A 307 -12.00 -11.96 5.31
C GLY A 307 -12.18 -12.11 6.84
N ILE A 308 -11.24 -11.55 7.59
CA ILE A 308 -11.19 -11.67 9.06
C ILE A 308 -12.24 -10.79 9.74
N LEU A 309 -12.39 -9.55 9.25
CA LEU A 309 -13.29 -8.54 9.81
C LEU A 309 -14.36 -8.07 8.82
N GLY A 310 -14.50 -8.70 7.65
CA GLY A 310 -15.57 -8.31 6.73
C GLY A 310 -16.94 -8.56 7.34
N GLU A 311 -17.84 -7.60 7.17
CA GLU A 311 -19.24 -7.79 7.53
C GLU A 311 -19.84 -8.87 6.61
N GLN A 312 -20.61 -9.78 7.21
CA GLN A 312 -21.52 -10.61 6.44
C GLN A 312 -22.48 -9.63 5.74
N LEU A 313 -22.28 -9.42 4.43
CA LEU A 313 -23.37 -8.96 3.59
C LEU A 313 -24.47 -9.99 3.77
N GLY A 314 -25.44 -9.65 4.62
CA GLY A 314 -26.58 -10.49 4.92
C GLY A 314 -27.13 -11.02 3.60
N ALA A 315 -27.34 -12.32 3.57
CA ALA A 315 -28.02 -13.00 2.49
C ALA A 315 -29.26 -12.22 2.09
N GLU A 316 -29.24 -11.58 0.92
CA GLU A 316 -30.34 -11.45 -0.04
C GLU A 316 -29.92 -10.54 -1.21
N LYS A 317 -29.73 -11.17 -2.38
CA LYS A 317 -29.95 -10.68 -3.74
C LYS A 317 -29.35 -11.70 -4.71
N ALA A 318 -29.89 -12.91 -4.64
CA ALA A 318 -30.00 -13.79 -5.79
C ALA A 318 -31.36 -13.51 -6.44
#